data_AF-A0A6B3EDN0-F1
#
_entry.id   AF-A0A6B3EDN0-F1
#
_cell.length_a   1.000
_cell.length_b   1.000
_cell.length_c   1.000
_cell.angle_alpha   90.00
_cell.angle_beta   90.00
_cell.angle_gamma   90.00
#
_symmetry.space_group_name_H-M   'P 1'
#
loop_
_entity.id
_entity.type
_entity.pdbx_description
1 polymer ?
#
loop_
_entity_poly.entity_id
_entity_poly.type
_entity_poly.pdbx_seq_one_letter_code
_entity_poly.pdbx_strand_id
1 'polypeptide(L)'
;HLNKAYELSGDVAWTMSEFAAEIARQSGKPVVFTNVAPEQYKQVLLGAGLPEPMADILVDVEGAIERGSLAGTTDDLSRLIGHRTTPIADSIAAGLKRLEG
;
A
#
# COMPACT_ATOMS: atom_id res chain seq x y z
N HIS A 1 -1.20 29.12 2.42
CA HIS A 1 -0.14 28.11 2.56
C HIS A 1 1.27 28.63 2.21
N LEU A 2 1.68 29.85 2.58
CA LEU A 2 3.01 30.36 2.20
C LEU A 2 4.13 29.66 3.01
N ASN A 3 5.19 29.20 2.32
CA ASN A 3 6.40 28.58 2.87
C ASN A 3 6.17 27.40 3.84
N LYS A 4 5.21 26.52 3.52
CA LYS A 4 4.97 25.30 4.30
C LYS A 4 5.11 24.06 3.41
N ALA A 5 5.91 23.10 3.85
CA ALA A 5 5.85 21.72 3.37
C ALA A 5 4.77 20.98 4.17
N TYR A 6 3.99 20.14 3.50
CA TYR A 6 2.98 19.27 4.11
C TYR A 6 3.33 17.82 3.79
N GLU A 7 3.19 16.95 4.78
CA GLU A 7 3.35 15.51 4.58
C GLU A 7 1.99 14.92 4.23
N LEU A 8 1.77 14.62 2.95
CA LEU A 8 0.44 14.23 2.46
C LEU A 8 0.28 12.70 2.50
N SER A 9 -0.39 12.21 3.54
CA SER A 9 -0.73 10.79 3.70
C SER A 9 -2.20 10.58 4.04
N GLY A 10 -2.63 9.32 4.07
CA GLY A 10 -3.95 8.94 4.57
C GLY A 10 -4.08 9.19 6.07
N ASP A 11 -5.31 9.36 6.54
CA ASP A 11 -5.61 9.56 7.98
C ASP A 11 -5.31 8.30 8.83
N VAL A 12 -5.21 7.13 8.19
CA VAL A 12 -5.01 5.84 8.85
C VAL A 12 -3.94 5.06 8.08
N ALA A 13 -2.85 4.70 8.78
CA ALA A 13 -1.86 3.76 8.28
C ALA A 13 -2.36 2.32 8.46
N TRP A 14 -1.87 1.43 7.62
CA TRP A 14 -2.23 0.01 7.62
C TRP A 14 -1.03 -0.83 7.18
N THR A 15 -1.03 -2.08 7.62
CA THR A 15 -0.03 -3.09 7.28
C THR A 15 -0.46 -3.92 6.07
N MET A 16 0.50 -4.58 5.41
CA MET A 16 0.17 -5.50 4.31
C MET A 16 -0.69 -6.69 4.77
N SER A 17 -0.55 -7.12 6.04
CA SER A 17 -1.43 -8.13 6.65
C SER A 17 -2.88 -7.66 6.76
N GLU A 18 -3.10 -6.40 7.19
CA GLU A 18 -4.45 -5.81 7.24
C GLU A 18 -5.05 -5.62 5.85
N PHE A 19 -4.22 -5.22 4.88
CA PHE A 19 -4.63 -5.11 3.48
C PHE A 19 -5.09 -6.45 2.91
N ALA A 20 -4.30 -7.52 3.11
CA ALA A 20 -4.65 -8.87 2.68
C ALA A 20 -5.92 -9.38 3.37
N ALA A 21 -6.05 -9.15 4.68
CA ALA A 21 -7.23 -9.53 5.45
C ALA A 21 -8.49 -8.80 4.95
N GLU A 22 -8.39 -7.53 4.60
CA GLU A 22 -9.52 -6.74 4.09
C GLU A 22 -9.95 -7.20 2.69
N ILE A 23 -9.00 -7.54 1.80
CA ILE A 23 -9.31 -8.17 0.51
C ILE A 23 -10.03 -9.50 0.74
N ALA A 24 -9.51 -10.35 1.62
CA ALA A 24 -10.11 -11.66 1.90
C ALA A 24 -11.54 -11.51 2.44
N ARG A 25 -11.75 -10.56 3.35
CA ARG A 25 -13.05 -10.25 3.94
C ARG A 25 -14.06 -9.80 2.89
N GLN A 26 -13.67 -8.92 1.97
CA GLN A 26 -14.57 -8.36 0.95
C GLN A 26 -14.83 -9.31 -0.23
N SER A 27 -13.80 -10.05 -0.67
CA SER A 27 -13.90 -10.94 -1.82
C SER A 27 -14.44 -12.34 -1.48
N GLY A 28 -14.43 -12.73 -0.20
CA GLY A 28 -14.76 -14.09 0.25
C GLY A 28 -13.73 -15.15 -0.16
N LYS A 29 -12.59 -14.74 -0.75
CA LYS A 29 -11.52 -15.64 -1.19
C LYS A 29 -10.35 -15.57 -0.21
N PRO A 30 -9.67 -16.69 0.09
CA PRO A 30 -8.48 -16.66 0.94
C PRO A 30 -7.38 -15.82 0.29
N VAL A 31 -6.91 -14.79 1.00
CA VAL A 31 -5.76 -13.96 0.63
C VAL A 31 -4.88 -13.80 1.85
N VAL A 32 -3.59 -14.06 1.71
CA VAL A 32 -2.60 -14.04 2.80
C VAL A 32 -1.41 -13.19 2.39
N PHE A 33 -0.98 -12.33 3.29
CA PHE A 33 0.31 -11.65 3.17
C PHE A 33 1.42 -12.58 3.69
N THR A 34 2.43 -12.81 2.86
CA THR A 34 3.63 -13.57 3.21
C THR A 34 4.82 -12.64 3.13
N ASN A 35 5.39 -12.25 4.27
CA ASN A 35 6.66 -11.55 4.26
C ASN A 35 7.78 -12.53 3.91
N VAL A 36 8.60 -12.19 2.92
CA VAL A 36 9.70 -13.02 2.42
C VAL A 36 11.00 -12.22 2.43
N ALA A 37 12.14 -12.90 2.44
CA ALA A 37 13.43 -12.23 2.35
C ALA A 37 13.53 -11.38 1.06
N PRO A 38 14.26 -10.25 1.07
CA PRO A 38 14.40 -9.36 -0.09
C PRO A 38 14.83 -10.05 -1.39
N GLU A 39 15.79 -10.99 -1.30
CA GLU A 39 16.23 -11.76 -2.47
C GLU A 39 15.10 -12.65 -3.02
N GLN A 40 14.34 -13.29 -2.13
CA GLN A 40 13.19 -14.09 -2.53
C GLN A 40 12.10 -13.22 -3.18
N TYR A 41 11.86 -12.00 -2.64
CA TYR A 41 10.93 -11.06 -3.24
C TYR A 41 11.39 -10.63 -4.65
N LYS A 42 12.68 -10.32 -4.84
CA LYS A 42 13.26 -10.03 -6.16
C LYS A 42 13.00 -11.16 -7.15
N GLN A 43 13.26 -12.41 -6.76
CA GLN A 43 13.03 -13.57 -7.63
C GLN A 43 11.55 -13.75 -7.99
N VAL A 44 10.62 -13.49 -7.06
CA VAL A 44 9.18 -13.50 -7.36
C VAL A 44 8.82 -12.44 -8.40
N LEU A 45 9.34 -11.21 -8.26
CA LEU A 45 9.09 -10.12 -9.21
C LEU A 45 9.65 -10.43 -10.61
N LEU A 46 10.88 -10.95 -10.68
CA LEU A 46 11.50 -11.38 -11.94
C LEU A 46 10.70 -12.52 -12.59
N GLY A 47 10.26 -13.50 -11.80
CA GLY A 47 9.41 -14.60 -12.26
C GLY A 47 8.04 -14.15 -12.77
N ALA A 48 7.53 -13.01 -12.29
CA ALA A 48 6.32 -12.36 -12.79
C ALA A 48 6.56 -11.53 -14.07
N GLY A 49 7.80 -11.47 -14.57
CA GLY A 49 8.16 -10.80 -15.83
C GLY A 49 8.59 -9.34 -15.68
N LEU A 50 8.85 -8.86 -14.46
CA LEU A 50 9.38 -7.50 -14.28
C LEU A 50 10.85 -7.43 -14.72
N PRO A 51 11.27 -6.34 -15.38
CA PRO A 51 12.69 -6.09 -15.63
C PRO A 51 13.48 -5.95 -14.33
N GLU A 52 14.73 -6.41 -14.31
CA GLU A 52 15.58 -6.40 -13.11
C GLU A 52 15.70 -5.03 -12.44
N PRO A 53 15.94 -3.91 -13.15
CA PRO A 53 16.01 -2.60 -12.50
C PRO A 53 14.72 -2.21 -11.76
N MET A 54 13.56 -2.66 -12.26
CA MET A 54 12.29 -2.41 -11.60
C MET A 54 12.12 -3.30 -10.36
N ALA A 55 12.54 -4.57 -10.44
CA ALA A 55 12.52 -5.47 -9.29
C ALA A 55 13.40 -4.94 -8.15
N ASP A 56 14.59 -4.42 -8.46
CA ASP A 56 15.49 -3.81 -7.46
C ASP A 56 14.86 -2.60 -6.76
N ILE A 57 14.18 -1.72 -7.52
CA ILE A 57 13.47 -0.57 -6.95
C ILE A 57 12.38 -1.03 -5.99
N LEU A 58 11.57 -2.02 -6.37
CA LEU A 58 10.47 -2.50 -5.53
C LEU A 58 10.97 -3.19 -4.26
N VAL A 59 12.09 -3.91 -4.33
CA VAL A 59 12.73 -4.49 -3.15
C VAL A 59 13.21 -3.42 -2.18
N ASP A 60 13.82 -2.34 -2.67
CA ASP A 60 14.24 -1.22 -1.80
C ASP A 60 13.04 -0.48 -1.19
N VAL A 61 11.97 -0.28 -1.97
CA VAL A 61 10.71 0.31 -1.49
C VAL A 61 10.11 -0.54 -0.36
N GLU A 62 10.04 -1.86 -0.52
CA GLU A 62 9.54 -2.75 0.54
C GLU A 62 10.38 -2.61 1.81
N GLY A 63 11.72 -2.61 1.68
CA GLY A 63 12.61 -2.37 2.82
C GLY A 63 12.40 -1.01 3.48
N ALA A 64 12.07 0.04 2.72
CA ALA A 64 11.73 1.35 3.28
C ALA A 64 10.39 1.34 4.02
N ILE A 65 9.39 0.62 3.50
CA ILE A 65 8.09 0.42 4.15
C ILE A 65 8.27 -0.32 5.48
N GLU A 66 9.09 -1.38 5.52
CA GLU A 66 9.41 -2.10 6.77
C GLU A 66 10.08 -1.20 7.81
N ARG A 67 10.85 -0.20 7.38
CA ARG A 67 11.45 0.83 8.25
C ARG A 67 10.47 1.95 8.66
N GLY A 68 9.22 1.89 8.20
CA GLY A 68 8.17 2.84 8.56
C GLY A 68 8.10 4.10 7.68
N SER A 69 8.80 4.14 6.55
CA SER A 69 8.84 5.34 5.68
C SER A 69 7.46 5.76 5.15
N LEU A 70 6.46 4.88 5.17
CA LEU A 70 5.08 5.18 4.76
C LEU A 70 4.05 5.14 5.92
N ALA A 71 4.50 5.06 7.17
CA ALA A 71 3.61 4.94 8.33
C ALA A 71 3.08 6.28 8.87
N GLY A 72 3.53 7.42 8.32
CA GLY A 72 3.15 8.75 8.77
C GLY A 72 1.66 9.05 8.58
N THR A 73 1.00 9.62 9.59
CA THR A 73 -0.42 9.99 9.61
C THR A 73 -0.60 11.40 10.20
N THR A 74 -0.19 12.41 9.44
CA THR A 74 -0.06 13.80 9.92
C THR A 74 -1.34 14.63 9.82
N ASP A 75 -2.46 14.08 9.33
CA ASP A 75 -3.74 14.76 9.02
C ASP A 75 -3.68 15.93 8.01
N ASP A 76 -2.47 16.27 7.53
CA ASP A 76 -2.24 17.42 6.66
C ASP A 76 -3.10 17.37 5.39
N LEU A 77 -3.27 16.18 4.82
CA LEU A 77 -4.09 15.99 3.64
C LEU A 77 -5.57 16.22 3.93
N SER A 78 -6.15 15.59 4.97
CA SER A 78 -7.56 15.75 5.29
C SER A 78 -7.91 17.19 5.68
N ARG A 79 -7.01 17.86 6.40
CA ARG A 79 -7.13 19.27 6.74
C ARG A 79 -7.03 20.19 5.51
N LEU A 80 -6.21 19.83 4.52
CA LEU A 80 -6.06 20.59 3.28
C LEU A 80 -7.28 20.45 2.35
N ILE A 81 -7.84 19.24 2.24
CA ILE A 81 -8.98 18.95 1.34
C ILE A 81 -10.34 19.18 2.00
N GLY A 82 -10.39 19.38 3.33
CA GLY A 82 -11.61 19.72 4.07
C GLY A 82 -12.52 18.53 4.39
N HIS A 83 -12.03 17.30 4.23
CA HIS A 83 -12.73 16.07 4.59
C HIS A 83 -11.74 14.95 4.91
N ARG A 84 -12.20 13.88 5.55
CA ARG A 84 -11.35 12.70 5.79
C ARG A 84 -10.93 12.05 4.48
N THR A 85 -9.71 11.55 4.44
CA THR A 85 -9.17 10.75 3.33
C THR A 85 -9.95 9.45 3.16
N THR A 86 -9.95 8.92 1.95
CA THR A 86 -10.63 7.67 1.62
C THR A 86 -9.99 6.49 2.38
N PRO A 87 -10.74 5.75 3.20
CA PRO A 87 -10.24 4.54 3.85
C PRO A 87 -9.81 3.48 2.84
N ILE A 88 -8.82 2.66 3.20
CA ILE A 88 -8.30 1.60 2.30
C ILE A 88 -9.39 0.57 1.92
N ALA A 89 -10.33 0.30 2.83
CA ALA A 89 -11.47 -0.59 2.58
C ALA A 89 -12.33 -0.14 1.39
N ASP A 90 -12.57 1.17 1.24
CA ASP A 90 -13.38 1.70 0.15
C ASP A 90 -12.64 1.59 -1.19
N SER A 91 -11.32 1.78 -1.18
CA SER A 91 -10.46 1.59 -2.35
C SER A 91 -10.41 0.12 -2.78
N ILE A 92 -10.32 -0.81 -1.83
CA ILE A 92 -10.39 -2.26 -2.08
C ILE A 92 -11.74 -2.63 -2.70
N ALA A 93 -12.85 -2.15 -2.14
CA ALA A 93 -14.20 -2.40 -2.65
C ALA A 93 -14.35 -1.95 -4.11
N ALA A 94 -13.87 -0.74 -4.40
CA ALA A 94 -13.87 -0.19 -5.76
C ALA A 94 -12.99 -1.01 -6.72
N GLY A 95 -11.85 -1.51 -6.25
CA GLY A 95 -10.96 -2.38 -7.02
C GLY A 95 -11.61 -3.72 -7.36
N LEU A 96 -12.19 -4.40 -6.36
CA LEU A 96 -12.86 -5.70 -6.54
C LEU A 96 -14.01 -5.60 -7.54
N LYS A 97 -14.85 -4.56 -7.44
CA LYS A 97 -15.95 -4.33 -8.38
C LYS A 97 -15.49 -4.20 -9.84
N ARG A 98 -14.30 -3.63 -10.09
CA ARG A 98 -13.73 -3.50 -11.45
C ARG A 98 -13.23 -4.84 -12.01
N LEU A 99 -12.94 -5.82 -11.17
CA LEU A 99 -12.52 -7.16 -11.62
C LEU A 99 -13.72 -8.06 -11.96
N GLU A 100 -14.91 -7.71 -11.50
CA GLU A 100 -16.16 -8.44 -11.75
C GLU A 100 -16.89 -8.00 -13.03
N GLY A 101 -16.52 -6.85 -13.60
CA GLY A 101 -17.10 -6.28 -14.82
C GLY A 101 -16.14 -6.28 -15.99
#